data_AF-A0A5C3NEZ9-F1
#
_entry.id   AF-A0A5C3NEZ9-F1
#
_cell.length_a   1.000
_cell.length_b   1.000
_cell.length_c   1.000
_cell.angle_alpha   90.00
_cell.angle_beta   90.00
_cell.angle_gamma   90.00
#
_symmetry.space_group_name_H-M   'P 1'
#
loop_
_entity.id
_entity.type
_entity.pdbx_description
1 polymer ?
#
loop_
_entity_poly.entity_id
_entity_poly.type
_entity_poly.pdbx_seq_one_letter_code
_entity_poly.pdbx_strand_id
1 'polypeptide(L)'
;MGLPHTSSSDSVHRRYFIPKGALIFANIWSILHDSEVYPEPEECRPERFLHDGHLHDGRKRLSLSFGAGRRALLTFASHAIHAFSQLTP
;
A
#
# COMPACT_ATOMS: atom_id res chain seq x y z
N MET A 1 -8.71 0.83 1.50
CA MET A 1 -8.98 1.99 0.63
C MET A 1 -8.24 3.21 1.18
N GLY A 2 -7.63 4.04 0.32
CA GLY A 2 -6.89 5.23 0.76
C GLY A 2 -7.76 6.50 0.83
N LEU A 3 -7.27 7.55 1.48
CA LEU A 3 -7.97 8.84 1.51
C LEU A 3 -8.04 9.46 0.10
N PRO A 4 -9.21 9.95 -0.33
CA PRO A 4 -9.37 10.50 -1.67
C PRO A 4 -8.51 11.75 -1.90
N HIS A 5 -8.16 11.94 -3.17
CA HIS A 5 -7.60 13.17 -3.70
C HIS A 5 -8.63 13.84 -4.62
N THR A 6 -8.53 15.15 -4.78
CA THR A 6 -9.35 15.89 -5.75
C THR A 6 -8.47 16.36 -6.88
N SER A 7 -8.90 16.15 -8.13
CA SER A 7 -8.16 16.66 -9.28
C SER A 7 -8.19 18.19 -9.33
N SER A 8 -7.03 18.84 -9.40
CA SER A 8 -6.92 20.31 -9.48
C SER A 8 -7.15 20.84 -10.90
N SER A 9 -7.02 19.99 -11.92
CA SER A 9 -7.18 20.32 -13.33
C SER A 9 -7.70 19.13 -14.12
N ASP A 10 -8.16 19.40 -15.34
CA ASP A 10 -8.44 18.33 -16.30
C ASP A 10 -7.12 17.62 -16.66
N SER A 11 -7.15 16.30 -16.73
CA SER A 11 -5.98 15.50 -17.08
C SER A 11 -6.36 14.20 -17.77
N VAL A 12 -5.43 13.61 -18.51
CA VAL A 12 -5.61 12.29 -19.12
C VAL A 12 -4.60 11.33 -18.54
N HIS A 13 -5.07 10.21 -17.97
CA HIS A 13 -4.23 9.16 -17.44
C HIS A 13 -4.50 7.84 -18.15
N ARG A 14 -3.49 7.25 -18.80
CA ARG A 14 -3.57 5.94 -19.47
C ARG A 14 -4.84 5.73 -20.31
N ARG A 15 -5.27 6.77 -21.04
CA ARG A 15 -6.48 6.87 -21.89
C ARG A 15 -7.80 7.26 -21.20
N TYR A 16 -7.80 7.52 -19.89
CA TYR A 16 -8.97 8.02 -19.18
C TYR A 16 -8.90 9.52 -18.98
N PHE A 17 -9.96 10.24 -19.34
CA PHE A 17 -10.12 11.66 -19.02
C PHE A 17 -10.62 11.81 -17.58
N ILE A 18 -9.89 12.61 -16.80
CA ILE A 18 -10.20 12.93 -15.40
C ILE A 18 -10.52 14.43 -15.33
N PRO A 19 -11.77 14.81 -15.07
CA PRO A 19 -12.13 16.22 -14.97
C PRO A 19 -11.62 16.86 -13.68
N LYS A 20 -11.41 18.17 -13.72
CA LYS A 20 -11.15 19.01 -12.56
C LYS A 20 -12.28 18.83 -11.54
N GLY A 21 -11.90 18.68 -10.28
CA GLY A 21 -12.83 18.43 -9.18
C GLY A 21 -13.18 16.95 -8.97
N ALA A 22 -12.75 16.04 -9.86
CA ALA A 22 -13.01 14.61 -9.67
C ALA A 22 -12.33 14.08 -8.39
N LEU A 23 -13.04 13.22 -7.66
CA LEU A 23 -12.47 12.45 -6.55
C LEU A 23 -11.74 11.22 -7.09
N ILE A 24 -10.48 11.08 -6.69
CA ILE A 24 -9.59 10.00 -7.08
C ILE A 24 -9.29 9.17 -5.84
N PHE A 25 -9.66 7.89 -5.89
CA PHE A 25 -9.40 6.94 -4.82
C PHE A 25 -8.26 6.00 -5.20
N ALA A 26 -7.27 5.89 -4.32
CA ALA A 26 -6.28 4.81 -4.42
C ALA A 26 -6.94 3.52 -3.92
N ASN A 27 -7.13 2.56 -4.82
CA ASN A 27 -7.64 1.23 -4.47
C ASN A 27 -6.51 0.38 -3.86
N ILE A 28 -6.13 0.73 -2.64
CA ILE A 28 -5.09 0.04 -1.87
C ILE A 28 -5.45 -1.44 -1.67
N TRP A 29 -6.75 -1.76 -1.50
CA TRP A 29 -7.19 -3.14 -1.30
C TRP A 29 -6.82 -4.01 -2.49
N SER A 30 -7.19 -3.61 -3.70
CA SER A 30 -6.85 -4.36 -4.92
C SER A 30 -5.34 -4.47 -5.16
N ILE A 31 -4.55 -3.47 -4.77
CA ILE A 31 -3.08 -3.54 -4.88
C ILE A 31 -2.51 -4.59 -3.91
N LEU A 32 -3.06 -4.67 -2.70
CA LEU A 32 -2.62 -5.64 -1.68
C LEU A 32 -3.21 -7.04 -1.89
N HIS A 33 -4.22 -7.18 -2.75
CA HIS A 33 -4.86 -8.46 -3.10
C HIS A 33 -4.57 -8.90 -4.54
N ASP A 34 -3.55 -8.30 -5.16
CA ASP A 34 -3.09 -8.71 -6.49
C ASP A 34 -2.43 -10.09 -6.39
N SER A 35 -3.04 -11.11 -6.99
CA SER A 35 -2.56 -12.49 -6.95
C SER A 35 -1.24 -12.72 -7.68
N GLU A 36 -0.87 -11.86 -8.63
CA GLU A 36 0.44 -11.92 -9.29
C GLU A 36 1.58 -11.53 -8.32
N VAL A 37 1.24 -10.74 -7.30
CA VAL A 37 2.18 -10.21 -6.31
C VAL A 37 2.12 -10.99 -5.00
N TYR A 38 0.90 -11.29 -4.55
CA TYR A 38 0.60 -11.98 -3.30
C TYR A 38 -0.16 -13.27 -3.64
N PRO A 39 0.54 -14.38 -3.90
CA PRO A 39 -0.10 -15.69 -4.05
C PRO A 39 -0.96 -15.97 -2.82
N GLU A 40 -2.21 -16.40 -3.03
CA GLU A 40 -3.20 -16.60 -1.97
C GLU A 40 -3.41 -15.31 -1.14
N PRO A 41 -3.96 -14.24 -1.75
CA PRO A 41 -4.03 -12.92 -1.12
C PRO A 41 -5.00 -12.86 0.07
N GLU A 42 -6.03 -13.70 0.08
CA GLU A 42 -7.03 -13.79 1.15
C GLU A 42 -6.49 -14.48 2.42
N GLU A 43 -5.36 -15.19 2.33
CA GLU A 43 -4.74 -15.83 3.49
C GLU A 43 -3.78 -14.87 4.20
N CYS A 44 -3.98 -14.74 5.51
CA CYS A 44 -3.04 -14.03 6.38
C CYS A 44 -1.80 -14.91 6.60
N ARG A 45 -0.77 -14.72 5.75
CA ARG A 45 0.51 -15.44 5.81
C ARG A 45 1.67 -14.49 6.15
N PRO A 46 1.98 -14.23 7.44
CA PRO A 46 3.02 -13.31 7.86
C PRO A 46 4.39 -13.58 7.23
N GLU A 47 4.70 -14.86 7.01
CA GLU A 47 5.96 -15.38 6.46
C GLU A 47 6.26 -14.80 5.08
N ARG A 48 5.24 -14.38 4.32
CA ARG A 48 5.41 -13.79 2.97
C ARG A 48 6.17 -12.46 2.98
N PHE A 49 6.26 -11.81 4.14
CA PHE A 49 6.99 -10.56 4.32
C PHE A 49 8.39 -10.76 4.91
N LEU A 50 8.78 -12.01 5.16
CA LEU A 50 10.06 -12.40 5.74
C LEU A 50 10.93 -13.14 4.72
N HIS A 51 12.23 -12.89 4.77
CA HIS A 51 13.26 -13.61 4.04
C HIS A 51 14.41 -13.84 5.01
N ASP A 52 14.72 -15.11 5.29
CA ASP A 52 15.73 -15.52 6.29
C ASP A 52 15.54 -14.85 7.66
N GLY A 53 14.29 -14.74 8.14
CA GLY A 53 13.97 -14.10 9.43
C GLY A 53 14.06 -12.58 9.44
N HIS A 54 14.45 -11.96 8.32
CA HIS A 54 14.48 -10.52 8.15
C HIS A 54 13.31 -10.06 7.30
N LEU A 55 12.78 -8.87 7.59
CA LEU A 55 11.78 -8.25 6.71
C LEU A 55 12.37 -8.06 5.31
N HIS A 56 11.78 -8.73 4.32
CA HIS A 56 12.14 -8.57 2.92
C HIS A 56 11.91 -7.09 2.51
N ASP A 57 12.59 -6.60 1.45
CA ASP A 57 12.46 -5.22 0.94
C ASP A 57 11.08 -4.91 0.32
N GLY A 58 10.04 -5.63 0.73
CA GLY A 58 8.63 -5.30 0.55
C GLY A 58 8.20 -4.02 1.29
N ARG A 59 9.13 -3.31 1.96
CA ARG A 59 8.93 -2.00 2.62
C ARG A 59 8.18 -0.99 1.74
N LYS A 60 8.40 -1.04 0.41
CA LYS A 60 7.70 -0.17 -0.55
C LYS A 60 6.20 -0.47 -0.69
N ARG A 61 5.74 -1.71 -0.49
CA ARG A 61 4.33 -2.10 -0.63
C ARG A 61 3.61 -2.27 0.71
N LEU A 62 4.31 -2.74 1.75
CA LEU A 62 3.78 -2.74 3.13
C LEU A 62 3.42 -1.32 3.61
N SER A 63 4.16 -0.30 3.17
CA SER A 63 3.82 1.09 3.48
C SER A 63 2.50 1.53 2.84
N LEU A 64 2.04 0.93 1.73
CA LEU A 64 0.78 1.29 1.09
C LEU A 64 -0.42 1.09 2.02
N SER A 65 -0.37 0.12 2.93
CA SER A 65 -1.40 -0.06 3.97
C SER A 65 -1.54 1.16 4.88
N PHE A 66 -0.45 1.92 5.07
CA PHE A 66 -0.39 3.16 5.84
C PHE A 66 -0.40 4.42 4.97
N GLY A 67 -0.74 4.27 3.68
CA GLY A 67 -0.73 5.34 2.69
C GLY A 67 0.63 5.56 2.04
N ALA A 68 0.64 6.33 0.96
CA ALA A 68 1.82 6.57 0.14
C ALA A 68 2.08 8.07 -0.07
N GLY A 69 3.33 8.41 -0.39
CA GLY A 69 3.74 9.78 -0.71
C GLY A 69 3.57 10.74 0.48
N ARG A 70 3.24 12.01 0.21
CA ARG A 70 3.20 13.09 1.22
C ARG A 70 2.12 12.93 2.30
N ARG A 71 1.22 11.96 2.13
CA ARG A 71 0.11 11.67 3.08
C ARG A 71 0.26 10.30 3.72
N ALA A 72 1.42 9.66 3.60
CA ALA A 72 1.72 8.44 4.32
C ALA A 72 1.80 8.73 5.82
N LEU A 73 1.21 7.85 6.64
CA LEU A 73 1.32 7.92 8.09
C LEU A 73 2.67 7.33 8.54
N LEU A 74 3.74 8.10 8.32
CA LEU A 74 5.13 7.65 8.49
C LEU A 74 5.45 7.22 9.93
N THR A 75 4.92 7.92 10.93
CA THR A 75 5.24 7.68 12.34
C THR A 75 4.75 6.32 12.82
N PHE A 76 3.54 5.91 12.45
CA PHE A 76 3.01 4.60 12.80
C PHE A 76 3.56 3.49 11.89
N ALA A 77 3.79 3.77 10.61
CA ALA A 77 4.34 2.78 9.70
C ALA A 77 5.71 2.25 10.16
N SER A 78 6.61 3.14 10.59
CA SER A 78 7.94 2.74 11.11
C SER A 78 7.83 1.81 12.33
N HIS A 79 7.05 2.20 13.34
CA HIS A 79 6.91 1.44 14.57
C HIS A 79 6.13 0.14 14.38
N ALA A 80 5.09 0.12 13.54
CA ALA A 80 4.34 -1.10 13.25
C ALA A 80 5.19 -2.11 12.48
N ILE A 81 5.97 -1.67 11.48
CA ILE A 81 6.91 -2.54 10.76
C ILE A 81 7.97 -3.09 11.72
N HIS A 82 8.52 -2.26 12.61
CA HIS A 82 9.49 -2.71 13.60
C HIS A 82 8.87 -3.67 14.63
N ALA A 83 7.67 -3.38 15.16
CA ALA A 83 6.99 -4.25 16.11
C ALA A 83 6.66 -5.61 15.50
N PHE A 84 6.24 -5.64 14.23
CA PHE A 84 5.97 -6.89 13.52
C PHE A 84 7.24 -7.74 13.34
N SER A 85 8.41 -7.11 13.15
CA SER A 85 9.70 -7.83 13.07
C SER A 85 10.18 -8.44 14.39
N GLN A 86 9.63 -7.99 15.54
CA GLN A 86 10.03 -8.44 16.88
C GLN A 86 9.09 -9.50 17.47
N LEU A 87 7.96 -9.77 16.81
CA LEU A 87 6.94 -10.73 17.24
C LEU A 87 7.05 -12.09 16.54
N THR A 88 7.99 -12.24 15.60
CA THR A 88 8.31 -13.51 14.95
C THR A 88 9.47 -14.20 15.69
N PRO A 89 9.34 -15.49 16.08
CA PRO A 89 10.41 -16.24 16.74
C PRO A 89 11.62 -16.49 15.84
#